data_AF-A0AA51MP17-F1
#
_entry.id   AF-A0AA51MP17-F1
#
_cell.length_a   1.000
_cell.length_b   1.000
_cell.length_c   1.000
_cell.angle_alpha   90.00
_cell.angle_beta   90.00
_cell.angle_gamma   90.00
#
_symmetry.space_group_name_H-M   'P 1'
#
loop_
_entity.id
_entity.type
_entity.pdbx_description
1 polymer ?
#
loop_
_entity_poly.entity_id
_entity_poly.type
_entity_poly.pdbx_seq_one_letter_code
_entity_poly.pdbx_strand_id
1 'polypeptide(L)'
;MQTIQQQRAKFALERVVSASHDRSVNGKEFKSYAAGLPAMIHMSGLGQAAAFYKAKGGTYGKLYQLLSDWLTQENQPYAGRRELLEGITQDRYAPLSVGAS
;
A
#
# COMPACT_ATOMS: atom_id res chain seq x y z
N MET A 1 2.87 -11.91 -21.11
CA MET A 1 2.08 -11.59 -19.89
C MET A 1 3.04 -11.45 -18.72
N GLN A 2 2.95 -10.37 -17.93
CA GLN A 2 3.84 -10.18 -16.77
C GLN A 2 3.28 -10.89 -15.53
N THR A 3 4.15 -11.47 -14.71
CA THR A 3 3.75 -12.10 -13.44
C THR A 3 3.43 -11.05 -12.38
N ILE A 4 2.65 -11.41 -11.35
CA ILE A 4 2.37 -10.51 -10.22
C ILE A 4 3.65 -10.04 -9.52
N GLN A 5 4.70 -10.88 -9.50
CA GLN A 5 5.99 -10.52 -8.92
C GLN A 5 6.72 -9.49 -9.77
N GLN A 6 6.66 -9.60 -11.11
CA GLN A 6 7.22 -8.59 -12.01
C GLN A 6 6.49 -7.24 -11.86
N GLN A 7 5.15 -7.27 -11.72
CA GLN A 7 4.37 -6.06 -11.49
C GLN A 7 4.73 -5.39 -10.16
N ARG A 8 4.84 -6.17 -9.07
CA ARG A 8 5.29 -5.67 -7.76
C ARG A 8 6.69 -5.08 -7.83
N ALA A 9 7.63 -5.75 -8.50
CA ALA A 9 9.00 -5.27 -8.63
C ALA A 9 9.07 -3.95 -9.41
N LYS A 10 8.34 -3.85 -10.53
CA LYS A 10 8.24 -2.63 -11.32
C LYS A 10 7.66 -1.48 -10.49
N PHE A 11 6.52 -1.70 -9.85
CA PHE A 11 5.87 -0.69 -9.02
C PHE A 11 6.78 -0.24 -7.87
N ALA A 12 7.39 -1.17 -7.14
CA ALA A 12 8.30 -0.84 -6.04
C ALA A 12 9.48 0.03 -6.51
N LEU A 13 10.08 -0.30 -7.67
CA LEU A 13 11.16 0.50 -8.26
C LEU A 13 10.69 1.92 -8.58
N GLU A 14 9.57 2.07 -9.26
CA GLU A 14 9.01 3.38 -9.63
C GLU A 14 8.72 4.24 -8.39
N ARG A 15 8.15 3.65 -7.33
CA ARG A 15 7.83 4.38 -6.09
C ARG A 15 9.09 4.76 -5.30
N VAL A 16 10.11 3.90 -5.23
CA VAL A 16 11.39 4.22 -4.57
C VAL A 16 12.13 5.33 -5.31
N VAL A 17 12.19 5.26 -6.64
CA VAL A 17 12.81 6.32 -7.46
C VAL A 17 12.06 7.63 -7.28
N SER A 18 10.73 7.62 -7.35
CA SER A 18 9.90 8.81 -7.09
C SER A 18 10.16 9.40 -5.69
N ALA A 19 10.20 8.55 -4.66
CA ALA A 19 10.47 8.99 -3.29
C ALA A 19 11.89 9.60 -3.13
N SER A 20 12.88 9.10 -3.87
CA SER A 20 14.24 9.64 -3.83
C SER A 20 14.37 11.06 -4.41
N HIS A 21 13.47 11.45 -5.31
CA HIS A 21 13.40 12.79 -5.89
C HIS A 21 12.47 13.74 -5.14
N ASP A 22 11.64 13.22 -4.22
CA ASP A 22 10.72 14.02 -3.42
C ASP A 22 11.44 14.63 -2.22
N ARG A 23 11.66 15.95 -2.24
CA ARG A 23 12.34 16.68 -1.16
C ARG A 23 11.59 16.65 0.17
N SER A 24 10.30 16.30 0.17
CA SER A 24 9.51 16.13 1.40
C SER A 24 9.74 14.77 2.07
N VAL A 25 10.44 13.84 1.40
CA VAL A 25 10.75 12.51 1.91
C VAL A 25 12.16 12.47 2.46
N ASN A 26 12.29 12.05 3.73
CA ASN A 26 13.59 11.69 4.26
C ASN A 26 13.92 10.24 3.85
N GLY A 27 14.92 10.07 3.00
CA GLY A 27 15.28 8.73 2.49
C GLY A 27 15.73 7.73 3.56
N LYS A 28 16.37 8.17 4.64
CA LYS A 28 16.79 7.30 5.75
C LYS A 28 15.57 6.80 6.53
N GLU A 29 14.64 7.70 6.82
CA GLU A 29 13.36 7.36 7.44
C GLU A 29 12.54 6.44 6.54
N PHE A 30 12.45 6.74 5.24
CA PHE A 30 11.65 5.96 4.29
C PHE A 30 12.12 4.51 4.25
N LYS A 31 13.44 4.29 4.17
CA LYS A 31 14.03 2.95 4.25
C LYS A 31 13.72 2.26 5.58
N SER A 32 13.89 2.97 6.70
CA SER A 32 13.66 2.41 8.03
C SER A 32 12.20 2.02 8.24
N TYR A 33 11.26 2.87 7.85
CA TYR A 33 9.82 2.66 8.02
C TYR A 33 9.32 1.58 7.06
N ALA A 34 9.79 1.55 5.81
CA ALA A 34 9.45 0.49 4.86
C ALA A 34 9.89 -0.89 5.39
N ALA A 35 11.06 -0.99 6.02
CA ALA A 35 11.53 -2.24 6.62
C ALA A 35 10.72 -2.67 7.86
N GLY A 36 10.19 -1.71 8.63
CA GLY A 36 9.38 -1.99 9.83
C GLY A 36 7.89 -2.25 9.55
N LEU A 37 7.37 -1.77 8.42
CA LEU A 37 5.95 -1.87 8.07
C LEU A 37 5.43 -3.33 8.04
N PRO A 38 6.12 -4.32 7.44
CA PRO A 38 5.64 -5.71 7.44
C PRO A 38 5.47 -6.30 8.84
N ALA A 39 6.41 -6.03 9.76
CA ALA A 39 6.32 -6.48 11.14
C ALA A 39 5.11 -5.84 11.86
N MET A 40 4.89 -4.55 11.66
CA MET A 40 3.72 -3.86 12.22
C MET A 40 2.41 -4.45 11.70
N ILE A 41 2.31 -4.71 10.38
CA ILE A 41 1.13 -5.37 9.79
C ILE A 41 0.90 -6.74 10.41
N HIS A 42 1.96 -7.52 10.66
CA HIS A 42 1.83 -8.83 11.29
C HIS A 42 1.35 -8.75 12.75
N MET A 43 1.79 -7.73 13.50
CA MET A 43 1.46 -7.57 14.92
C MET A 43 0.09 -6.94 15.20
N SER A 44 -0.30 -5.91 14.44
CA SER A 44 -1.53 -5.13 14.69
C SER A 44 -2.57 -5.24 13.57
N GLY A 45 -2.23 -5.93 12.48
CA GLY A 45 -3.07 -6.04 11.31
C GLY A 45 -2.93 -4.85 10.36
N LEU A 46 -3.35 -5.08 9.11
CA LEU A 46 -3.21 -4.11 8.02
C LEU A 46 -3.91 -2.78 8.30
N GLY A 47 -5.16 -2.82 8.79
CA GLY A 47 -5.96 -1.61 9.02
C GLY A 47 -5.35 -0.68 10.07
N GLN A 48 -4.90 -1.23 11.20
CA GLN A 48 -4.30 -0.43 12.26
C GLN A 48 -2.93 0.12 11.84
N ALA A 49 -2.09 -0.69 11.20
CA ALA A 49 -0.82 -0.24 10.67
C ALA A 49 -1.00 0.88 9.62
N ALA A 50 -1.93 0.72 8.68
CA ALA A 50 -2.23 1.72 7.67
C ALA A 50 -2.76 3.03 8.28
N ALA A 51 -3.66 2.94 9.28
CA ALA A 51 -4.18 4.11 9.99
C ALA A 51 -3.07 4.87 10.73
N PHE A 52 -2.16 4.15 11.39
CA PHE A 52 -1.01 4.75 12.07
C PHE A 52 -0.10 5.52 11.10
N TYR A 53 0.25 4.90 9.96
CA TYR A 53 1.11 5.55 8.96
C TYR A 53 0.43 6.77 8.33
N LYS A 54 -0.88 6.70 8.04
CA LYS A 54 -1.66 7.84 7.54
C LYS A 54 -1.68 8.98 8.55
N ALA A 55 -1.95 8.69 9.83
CA ALA A 55 -2.05 9.69 10.88
C ALA A 55 -0.71 10.40 11.16
N LYS A 56 0.42 9.70 11.02
CA LYS A 56 1.76 10.29 11.20
C LYS A 56 2.14 11.28 10.10
N GLY A 57 1.65 11.11 8.87
CA GLY A 57 1.98 12.00 7.75
C GLY A 57 3.47 11.96 7.38
N GLY A 58 3.94 12.97 6.63
CA GLY A 58 5.34 13.05 6.17
C GLY A 58 5.83 11.77 5.49
N THR A 59 7.02 11.30 5.86
CA THR A 59 7.59 10.04 5.33
C THR A 59 6.70 8.81 5.61
N TYR A 60 6.03 8.74 6.77
CA TYR A 60 5.05 7.67 7.06
C TYR A 60 3.85 7.73 6.11
N GLY A 61 3.32 8.93 5.90
CA GLY A 61 2.20 9.18 4.99
C GLY A 61 2.52 8.77 3.55
N LYS A 62 3.77 8.91 3.12
CA LYS A 62 4.23 8.49 1.79
C LYS A 62 4.27 6.96 1.64
N LEU A 63 4.60 6.23 2.71
CA LEU A 63 4.50 4.77 2.72
C LEU A 63 3.05 4.29 2.79
N TYR A 64 2.18 5.01 3.52
CA TYR A 64 0.75 4.78 3.46
C TYR A 64 0.22 4.94 2.03
N GLN A 65 0.58 6.05 1.36
CA GLN A 65 0.21 6.29 -0.04
C GLN A 65 0.71 5.16 -0.95
N LEU A 66 1.98 4.77 -0.84
CA LEU A 66 2.53 3.65 -1.62
C LEU A 66 1.70 2.37 -1.47
N LEU A 67 1.39 1.99 -0.23
CA LEU A 67 0.61 0.79 0.05
C LEU A 67 -0.84 0.91 -0.45
N SER A 68 -1.42 2.11 -0.30
CA SER A 68 -2.76 2.42 -0.79
C SER A 68 -2.83 2.33 -2.31
N ASP A 69 -1.95 3.04 -3.01
CA ASP A 69 -1.85 3.05 -4.47
C ASP A 69 -1.75 1.63 -5.03
N TRP A 70 -0.90 0.78 -4.43
CA TRP A 70 -0.78 -0.61 -4.85
C TRP A 70 -2.08 -1.36 -4.62
N LEU A 71 -2.70 -1.29 -3.45
CA LEU A 71 -3.83 -2.15 -3.11
C LEU A 71 -5.17 -1.69 -3.72
N THR A 72 -5.24 -0.45 -4.21
CA THR A 72 -6.44 0.12 -4.86
C THR A 72 -6.35 0.18 -6.39
N GLN A 73 -5.22 -0.22 -7.00
CA GLN A 73 -5.13 -0.35 -8.46
C GLN A 73 -6.02 -1.48 -8.98
N GLU A 74 -6.22 -1.52 -10.29
CA GLU A 74 -6.96 -2.58 -10.97
C GLU A 74 -6.38 -3.97 -10.64
N ASN A 75 -7.25 -4.98 -10.47
CA ASN A 75 -6.90 -6.35 -10.10
C ASN A 75 -6.25 -6.52 -8.70
N GLN A 76 -6.44 -5.55 -7.79
CA GLN A 76 -6.05 -5.66 -6.39
C GLN A 76 -7.26 -5.67 -5.45
N PRO A 77 -7.11 -6.12 -4.19
CA PRO A 77 -8.25 -6.38 -3.30
C PRO A 77 -9.19 -5.19 -3.06
N TYR A 78 -8.67 -3.97 -3.15
CA TYR A 78 -9.46 -2.75 -2.95
C TYR A 78 -9.57 -1.93 -4.24
N ALA A 79 -9.55 -2.58 -5.40
CA ALA A 79 -9.76 -1.93 -6.69
C ALA A 79 -11.05 -1.10 -6.69
N GLY A 80 -10.99 0.10 -7.27
CA GLY A 80 -12.13 1.03 -7.34
C GLY A 80 -12.42 1.80 -6.05
N ARG A 81 -11.65 1.57 -4.98
CA ARG A 81 -11.71 2.38 -3.75
C ARG A 81 -10.76 3.57 -3.88
N ARG A 82 -11.12 4.71 -3.28
CA ARG A 82 -10.28 5.92 -3.33
C ARG A 82 -8.98 5.77 -2.55
N GLU A 83 -9.00 5.02 -1.45
CA GLU A 83 -7.83 4.75 -0.62
C GLU A 83 -7.98 3.45 0.18
N LEU A 84 -6.86 2.93 0.68
CA LEU A 84 -6.79 1.66 1.42
C LEU A 84 -7.73 1.60 2.62
N LEU A 85 -7.74 2.64 3.48
CA LEU A 85 -8.58 2.62 4.68
C LEU A 85 -10.07 2.66 4.34
N GLU A 86 -10.44 3.28 3.22
CA GLU A 86 -11.81 3.23 2.71
C GLU A 86 -12.16 1.80 2.30
N GLY A 87 -11.28 1.13 1.56
CA GLY A 87 -11.43 -0.29 1.23
C GLY A 87 -11.59 -1.16 2.46
N ILE A 88 -10.67 -1.08 3.43
CA ILE A 88 -10.69 -1.89 4.65
C ILE A 88 -11.98 -1.70 5.47
N THR A 89 -12.53 -0.49 5.51
CA THR A 89 -13.70 -0.17 6.36
C THR A 89 -15.04 -0.41 5.68
N GLN A 90 -15.08 -0.38 4.35
CA GLN A 90 -16.31 -0.53 3.57
C GLN A 90 -16.47 -1.92 2.96
N ASP A 91 -15.41 -2.73 2.86
CA ASP A 91 -15.49 -4.09 2.32
C ASP A 91 -16.01 -5.07 3.37
N ARG A 92 -17.29 -4.93 3.74
CA ARG A 92 -18.06 -6.06 4.26
C ARG A 92 -18.61 -6.82 3.05
N TYR A 93 -17.95 -7.92 2.71
CA TYR A 93 -18.47 -8.95 1.80
C TYR A 93 -18.60 -8.53 0.32
N ALA A 94 -17.51 -8.58 -0.44
CA ALA A 94 -17.62 -8.91 -1.86
C ALA A 94 -17.73 -10.45 -1.94
N PRO A 95 -18.89 -11.04 -2.30
CA PRO A 95 -18.91 -12.47 -2.60
C PRO A 95 -17.90 -12.69 -3.72
N LEU A 96 -16.96 -13.62 -3.50
CA LEU A 96 -16.07 -14.12 -4.53
C LEU A 96 -16.96 -14.41 -5.74
N SER A 97 -16.76 -13.69 -6.84
CA SER A 97 -17.33 -14.02 -8.12
C SER A 97 -16.75 -15.37 -8.54
N VAL A 98 -17.39 -16.43 -8.07
CA VAL A 98 -17.27 -17.78 -8.62
C VAL A 98 -17.62 -17.65 -10.10
N GLY A 99 -16.71 -18.17 -10.92
CA GLY A 99 -16.66 -17.90 -12.35
C GLY A 99 -17.99 -18.06 -13.08
N ALA A 100 -18.25 -17.13 -13.98
CA ALA A 100 -19.06 -17.44 -15.15
C ALA A 100 -18.12 -18.14 -16.15
N SER A 101 -18.43 -19.43 -16.38
CA SER A 101 -17.94 -20.22 -17.51
C SER A 101 -18.50 -19.70 -18.83
#